data_AF-A0A956UDP5-F1
#
_entry.id   AF-A0A956UDP5-F1
#
_cell.length_a   1.000
_cell.length_b   1.000
_cell.length_c   1.000
_cell.angle_alpha   90.00
_cell.angle_beta   90.00
_cell.angle_gamma   90.00
#
_symmetry.space_group_name_H-M   'P 1'
#
loop_
_entity.id
_entity.type
_entity.pdbx_description
1 polymer ?
#
loop_
_entity_poly.entity_id
_entity_poly.type
_entity_poly.pdbx_seq_one_letter_code
_entity_poly.pdbx_strand_id
1 'polypeptide(L)'
;MISRFKILLVALIFLFVLMTSANSPVRAAELKEGFDQLTELFREYYPRARIERSDDSLDVSYKCKKSISVYTQKEELMPEPGGLHCRVSLQPGRYEGEERLNAEVNQFYYEKLTLAPYSKSADKHLLARLDFSANTPTDFKNRFKSIIQGVFPEEETAPEETTAEPNQSESDTELTTGIEEGDASASKKVSSGRKFDTGDLFLWKATRGDDVVYLLGTIHVAKKDFHPMPQGILKAFKESNHLLVEVD
;
A
#
# COMPACT_ATOMS: atom_id res chain seq x y z
N MET A 1 32.28 -53.05 -4.14
CA MET A 1 31.59 -52.06 -3.26
C MET A 1 31.04 -50.81 -3.99
N ILE A 2 31.40 -50.54 -5.25
CA ILE A 2 31.02 -49.31 -5.98
C ILE A 2 29.60 -49.35 -6.60
N SER A 3 28.98 -50.53 -6.72
CA SER A 3 27.71 -50.70 -7.44
C SER A 3 26.46 -50.27 -6.65
N ARG A 4 26.48 -50.29 -5.31
CA ARG A 4 25.31 -49.92 -4.49
C ARG A 4 25.08 -48.40 -4.36
N PHE A 5 26.12 -47.59 -4.60
CA PHE A 5 26.02 -46.13 -4.49
C PHE A 5 25.33 -45.47 -5.70
N LYS A 6 25.40 -46.08 -6.89
CA LYS A 6 24.73 -45.56 -8.10
C LYS A 6 23.21 -45.74 -8.07
N ILE A 7 22.71 -46.79 -7.40
CA ILE A 7 21.28 -47.06 -7.29
C ILE A 7 20.61 -46.05 -6.32
N LEU A 8 21.32 -45.66 -5.25
CA LEU A 8 20.81 -44.67 -4.30
C LEU A 8 20.73 -43.26 -4.91
N LEU A 9 21.69 -42.87 -5.74
CA LEU A 9 21.72 -41.56 -6.40
C LEU A 9 20.60 -41.41 -7.45
N VAL A 10 20.30 -42.47 -8.21
CA VAL A 10 19.22 -42.46 -9.21
C VAL A 10 17.83 -42.42 -8.53
N ALA A 11 17.67 -43.11 -7.40
CA ALA A 11 16.43 -43.05 -6.62
C ALA A 11 16.19 -41.65 -6.01
N LEU A 12 17.25 -40.95 -5.59
CA LEU A 12 17.14 -39.61 -5.02
C LEU A 12 16.80 -38.54 -6.07
N ILE A 13 17.29 -38.71 -7.31
CA ILE A 13 16.91 -37.87 -8.46
C ILE A 13 15.44 -38.13 -8.86
N PHE A 14 14.96 -39.38 -8.80
CA PHE A 14 13.56 -39.70 -9.06
C PHE A 14 12.61 -39.16 -7.98
N LEU A 15 13.03 -39.11 -6.71
CA LEU A 15 12.23 -38.53 -5.63
C LEU A 15 12.09 -37.01 -5.74
N PHE A 16 13.10 -36.32 -6.32
CA PHE A 16 13.06 -34.87 -6.52
C PHE A 16 12.19 -34.45 -7.71
N VAL A 17 12.00 -35.32 -8.71
CA VAL A 17 11.16 -35.05 -9.89
C VAL A 17 9.65 -35.22 -9.61
N LEU A 18 9.27 -35.98 -8.58
CA LEU A 18 7.85 -36.19 -8.22
C LEU A 18 7.23 -35.08 -7.35
N MET A 19 8.00 -34.08 -6.92
CA MET A 19 7.45 -32.84 -6.34
C MET A 19 7.18 -31.78 -7.42
N THR A 20 6.91 -32.21 -8.66
CA THR A 20 6.31 -31.36 -9.68
C THR A 20 4.86 -31.12 -9.28
N SER A 21 4.66 -30.11 -8.43
CA SER A 21 3.38 -29.48 -8.10
C SER A 21 2.53 -29.46 -9.35
N ALA A 22 1.45 -30.24 -9.36
CA ALA A 22 0.49 -30.29 -10.46
C ALA A 22 -0.17 -28.91 -10.58
N ASN A 23 0.47 -27.99 -11.30
CA ASN A 23 -0.17 -26.80 -11.80
C ASN A 23 -1.29 -27.31 -12.71
N SER A 24 -2.54 -27.17 -12.27
CA SER A 24 -3.65 -27.59 -13.10
C SER A 24 -3.58 -26.77 -14.41
N PRO A 25 -3.68 -27.41 -15.59
CA PRO A 25 -3.56 -26.73 -16.88
C PRO A 25 -4.58 -25.59 -17.05
N VAL A 26 -5.72 -25.70 -16.36
CA VAL A 26 -6.76 -24.66 -16.29
C VAL A 26 -6.21 -23.34 -15.76
N ARG A 27 -5.38 -23.37 -14.70
CA ARG A 27 -4.84 -22.15 -14.09
C ARG A 27 -3.71 -21.50 -14.87
N ALA A 28 -2.94 -22.31 -15.59
CA ALA A 28 -1.96 -21.77 -16.53
C ALA A 28 -2.65 -20.96 -17.63
N ALA A 29 -3.84 -21.39 -18.08
CA ALA A 29 -4.64 -20.65 -19.05
C ALA A 29 -5.23 -19.35 -18.46
N GLU A 30 -5.80 -19.38 -17.25
CA GLU A 30 -6.30 -18.18 -16.55
C GLU A 30 -5.21 -17.13 -16.32
N LEU A 31 -4.03 -17.55 -15.85
CA LEU A 31 -2.89 -16.66 -15.68
C LEU A 31 -2.43 -16.07 -17.02
N LYS A 32 -2.39 -16.91 -18.06
CA LYS A 32 -2.02 -16.48 -19.41
C LYS A 32 -2.98 -15.41 -19.92
N GLU A 33 -4.29 -15.60 -19.73
CA GLU A 33 -5.32 -14.65 -20.10
C GLU A 33 -5.18 -13.33 -19.31
N GLY A 34 -4.98 -13.40 -17.99
CA GLY A 34 -4.73 -12.22 -17.17
C GLY A 34 -3.51 -11.43 -17.66
N PHE A 35 -2.41 -12.10 -17.99
CA PHE A 35 -1.22 -11.46 -18.57
C PHE A 35 -1.47 -10.88 -19.97
N ASP A 36 -2.31 -11.51 -20.79
CA ASP A 36 -2.72 -10.97 -22.09
C ASP A 36 -3.52 -9.65 -21.90
N GLN A 37 -4.49 -9.64 -20.98
CA GLN A 37 -5.29 -8.45 -20.64
C GLN A 37 -4.43 -7.31 -20.07
N LEU A 38 -3.48 -7.63 -19.18
CA LEU A 38 -2.52 -6.63 -18.66
C LEU A 38 -1.67 -6.07 -19.78
N THR A 39 -1.16 -6.92 -20.68
CA THR A 39 -0.33 -6.50 -21.81
C THR A 39 -1.09 -5.52 -22.70
N GLU A 40 -2.37 -5.80 -23.01
CA GLU A 40 -3.23 -4.91 -23.78
C GLU A 40 -3.44 -3.56 -23.06
N LEU A 41 -3.76 -3.59 -21.77
CA LEU A 41 -3.93 -2.38 -20.95
C LEU A 41 -2.66 -1.51 -20.95
N PHE A 42 -1.47 -2.12 -20.80
CA PHE A 42 -0.20 -1.40 -20.85
C PHE A 42 0.08 -0.82 -22.23
N ARG A 43 -0.27 -1.51 -23.31
CA ARG A 43 -0.09 -1.00 -24.68
C ARG A 43 -1.01 0.16 -24.99
N GLU A 44 -2.22 0.15 -24.45
CA GLU A 44 -3.20 1.24 -24.59
C GLU A 44 -2.69 2.53 -23.93
N TYR A 45 -2.25 2.46 -22.68
CA TYR A 45 -1.82 3.65 -21.91
C TYR A 45 -0.35 4.02 -22.10
N TYR A 46 0.52 3.03 -22.37
CA TYR A 46 1.97 3.17 -22.44
C TYR A 46 2.51 2.40 -23.65
N PRO A 47 2.22 2.84 -24.89
CA PRO A 47 2.53 2.08 -26.11
C PRO A 47 4.01 1.74 -26.28
N ARG A 48 4.89 2.56 -25.69
CA ARG A 48 6.35 2.41 -25.71
C ARG A 48 6.91 1.64 -24.51
N ALA A 49 6.06 1.07 -23.65
CA ALA A 49 6.50 0.23 -22.55
C ALA A 49 7.26 -0.99 -23.07
N ARG A 50 8.33 -1.35 -22.37
CA ARG A 50 9.02 -2.63 -22.52
C ARG A 50 8.26 -3.64 -21.67
N ILE A 51 7.89 -4.76 -22.27
CA ILE A 51 7.14 -5.83 -21.64
C ILE A 51 7.97 -7.10 -21.78
N GLU A 52 8.36 -7.67 -20.65
CA GLU A 52 9.05 -8.95 -20.54
C GLU A 52 8.12 -9.94 -19.86
N ARG A 53 7.93 -11.11 -20.47
CA ARG A 53 6.96 -12.10 -20.02
C ARG A 53 7.62 -13.47 -19.93
N SER A 54 7.25 -14.21 -18.89
CA SER A 54 7.52 -15.62 -18.71
C SER A 54 6.22 -16.38 -18.44
N ASP A 55 6.31 -17.64 -18.05
CA ASP A 55 5.16 -18.48 -17.70
C ASP A 55 4.49 -18.05 -16.38
N ASP A 56 5.25 -17.49 -15.44
CA ASP A 56 4.82 -17.18 -14.07
C ASP A 56 4.92 -15.70 -13.71
N SER A 57 5.49 -14.87 -14.60
CA SER A 57 5.75 -13.47 -14.33
C SER A 57 5.62 -12.57 -15.55
N LEU A 58 5.30 -11.32 -15.26
CA LEU A 58 5.17 -10.22 -16.20
C LEU A 58 5.87 -9.00 -15.61
N ASP A 59 6.88 -8.50 -16.30
CA ASP A 59 7.62 -7.28 -15.93
C ASP A 59 7.39 -6.22 -17.01
N VAL A 60 6.94 -5.04 -16.61
CA VAL A 60 6.64 -3.92 -17.51
C VAL A 60 7.37 -2.69 -17.02
N SER A 61 8.13 -2.06 -17.90
CA SER A 61 8.86 -0.83 -17.59
C SER A 61 8.63 0.23 -18.67
N TYR A 62 8.40 1.47 -18.23
CA TYR A 62 8.29 2.63 -19.10
C TYR A 62 8.88 3.86 -18.40
N LYS A 63 9.89 4.47 -19.03
CA LYS A 63 10.67 5.60 -18.46
C LYS A 63 11.12 5.30 -17.02
N CYS A 64 11.90 4.23 -16.88
CA CYS A 64 12.51 3.84 -15.62
C CYS A 64 14.01 4.11 -15.66
N LYS A 65 14.57 4.44 -14.50
CA LYS A 65 16.01 4.49 -14.27
C LYS A 65 16.39 3.50 -13.17
N LYS A 66 17.62 2.98 -13.25
CA LYS A 66 18.20 2.21 -12.15
C LYS A 66 18.58 3.17 -11.03
N SER A 67 18.23 2.81 -9.81
CA SER A 67 18.61 3.55 -8.60
C SER A 67 18.88 2.57 -7.47
N ILE A 68 19.75 2.94 -6.54
CA ILE A 68 19.96 2.15 -5.32
C ILE A 68 18.90 2.59 -4.31
N SER A 69 18.08 1.66 -3.83
CA SER A 69 17.13 1.92 -2.75
C SER A 69 17.89 2.24 -1.47
N VAL A 70 17.55 3.35 -0.83
CA VAL A 70 18.21 3.83 0.40
C VAL A 70 18.07 2.80 1.53
N TYR A 71 16.91 2.14 1.61
CA TYR A 71 16.60 1.19 2.68
C TYR A 71 17.20 -0.19 2.46
N THR A 72 17.13 -0.71 1.23
CA THR A 72 17.54 -2.10 0.93
C THR A 72 18.98 -2.19 0.43
N GLN A 73 19.59 -1.05 0.03
CA GLN A 73 20.89 -1.00 -0.65
C GLN A 73 20.97 -1.87 -1.91
N LYS A 74 19.80 -2.17 -2.51
CA LYS A 74 19.68 -2.95 -3.74
C LYS A 74 19.37 -2.04 -4.92
N GLU A 75 19.89 -2.42 -6.08
CA GLU A 75 19.54 -1.76 -7.35
C GLU A 75 18.09 -2.12 -7.72
N GLU A 76 17.26 -1.09 -7.86
CA GLU A 76 15.85 -1.18 -8.21
C GLU A 76 15.55 -0.27 -9.41
N LEU A 77 14.57 -0.65 -10.23
CA LEU A 77 14.06 0.20 -11.30
C LEU A 77 13.03 1.16 -10.72
N MET A 78 13.34 2.46 -10.76
CA MET A 78 12.45 3.50 -10.28
C MET A 78 11.82 4.23 -11.47
N PRO A 79 10.50 4.48 -11.45
CA PRO A 79 9.85 5.28 -12.48
C PRO A 79 10.33 6.75 -12.41
N GLU A 80 10.62 7.32 -13.57
CA GLU A 80 10.83 8.76 -13.73
C GLU A 80 9.47 9.49 -13.83
N PRO A 81 9.42 10.84 -13.82
CA PRO A 81 8.17 11.57 -14.01
C PRO A 81 7.41 11.13 -15.28
N GLY A 82 6.19 10.63 -15.07
CA GLY A 82 5.35 10.06 -16.13
C GLY A 82 5.72 8.65 -16.59
N GLY A 83 6.64 7.99 -15.89
CA GLY A 83 6.98 6.58 -16.05
C GLY A 83 6.17 5.65 -15.14
N LEU A 84 6.37 4.35 -15.32
CA LEU A 84 5.88 3.30 -14.45
C LEU A 84 6.80 2.08 -14.49
N HIS A 85 6.79 1.31 -13.42
CA HIS A 85 7.36 -0.03 -13.35
C HIS A 85 6.33 -0.97 -12.71
N CYS A 86 6.04 -2.09 -13.36
CA CYS A 86 5.10 -3.09 -12.87
C CYS A 86 5.77 -4.45 -12.88
N ARG A 87 5.64 -5.19 -11.78
CA ARG A 87 6.01 -6.59 -11.71
C ARG A 87 4.85 -7.41 -11.16
N VAL A 88 4.45 -8.41 -11.93
CA VAL A 88 3.46 -9.40 -11.52
C VAL A 88 4.15 -10.75 -11.50
N SER A 89 4.03 -11.50 -10.41
CA SER A 89 4.63 -12.83 -10.26
C SER A 89 3.73 -13.75 -9.46
N LEU A 90 3.58 -14.98 -9.92
CA LEU A 90 2.90 -16.04 -9.17
C LEU A 90 3.85 -16.61 -8.10
N GLN A 91 3.41 -16.62 -6.84
CA GLN A 91 4.20 -17.11 -5.72
C GLN A 91 3.44 -18.18 -4.93
N PRO A 92 4.15 -19.17 -4.32
CA PRO A 92 3.54 -20.16 -3.46
C PRO A 92 3.04 -19.56 -2.15
N GLY A 93 2.02 -20.19 -1.57
CA GLY A 93 1.47 -19.83 -0.28
C GLY A 93 0.65 -18.54 -0.30
N ARG A 94 0.28 -18.10 0.91
CA ARG A 94 -0.30 -16.78 1.15
C ARG A 94 0.78 -15.71 1.11
N TYR A 95 0.36 -14.46 0.89
CA TYR A 95 1.26 -13.33 1.01
C TYR A 95 1.62 -13.10 2.49
N GLU A 96 2.91 -13.13 2.82
CA GLU A 96 3.46 -12.89 4.16
C GLU A 96 4.36 -11.64 4.22
N GLY A 97 4.36 -10.81 3.17
CA GLY A 97 5.19 -9.62 3.13
C GLY A 97 4.69 -8.51 4.07
N GLU A 98 5.60 -7.61 4.43
CA GLU A 98 5.31 -6.46 5.30
C GLU A 98 4.51 -5.36 4.61
N GLU A 99 4.41 -5.37 3.28
CA GLU A 99 3.74 -4.30 2.54
C GLU A 99 2.23 -4.38 2.76
N ARG A 100 1.60 -3.23 3.00
CA ARG A 100 0.14 -3.15 3.13
C ARG A 100 -0.50 -3.46 1.78
N LEU A 101 -1.28 -4.54 1.73
CA LEU A 101 -2.05 -4.92 0.56
C LEU A 101 -3.15 -3.90 0.28
N ASN A 102 -3.46 -3.71 -1.02
CA ASN A 102 -4.52 -2.84 -1.51
C ASN A 102 -4.38 -1.35 -1.13
N ALA A 103 -3.20 -0.94 -0.63
CA ALA A 103 -2.91 0.43 -0.26
C ALA A 103 -1.99 1.09 -1.29
N GLU A 104 -2.30 2.34 -1.65
CA GLU A 104 -1.41 3.20 -2.42
C GLU A 104 -0.50 3.94 -1.42
N VAL A 105 0.80 3.65 -1.48
CA VAL A 105 1.82 4.24 -0.60
C VAL A 105 2.60 5.27 -1.40
N ASN A 106 2.61 6.52 -0.94
CA ASN A 106 3.40 7.57 -1.57
C ASN A 106 4.89 7.40 -1.21
N GLN A 107 5.74 7.31 -2.24
CA GLN A 107 7.19 7.13 -2.17
C GLN A 107 7.92 8.37 -2.73
N PHE A 108 7.63 9.54 -2.16
CA PHE A 108 8.15 10.87 -2.50
C PHE A 108 7.85 11.33 -3.94
N TYR A 109 8.34 10.62 -4.96
CA TYR A 109 8.26 10.97 -6.38
C TYR A 109 7.35 10.05 -7.21
N TYR A 110 6.88 8.95 -6.61
CA TYR A 110 5.98 7.99 -7.22
C TYR A 110 5.07 7.39 -6.15
N GLU A 111 4.03 6.69 -6.58
CA GLU A 111 3.13 5.92 -5.74
C GLU A 111 3.37 4.44 -5.99
N LYS A 112 3.28 3.63 -4.95
CA LYS A 112 3.38 2.18 -5.01
C LYS A 112 2.03 1.57 -4.66
N LEU A 113 1.53 0.69 -5.52
CA LEU A 113 0.37 -0.17 -5.29
C LEU A 113 0.82 -1.62 -5.24
N THR A 114 0.52 -2.31 -4.13
CA THR A 114 0.76 -3.74 -3.97
C THR A 114 -0.57 -4.48 -3.87
N LEU A 115 -0.76 -5.48 -4.73
CA LEU A 115 -1.88 -6.42 -4.72
C LEU A 115 -1.33 -7.83 -4.60
N ALA A 116 -2.03 -8.70 -3.89
CA ALA A 116 -1.65 -10.10 -3.76
C ALA A 116 -2.87 -11.02 -3.61
N PRO A 117 -3.80 -11.05 -4.59
CA PRO A 117 -4.93 -11.96 -4.51
C PRO A 117 -4.43 -13.40 -4.37
N TYR A 118 -5.01 -14.12 -3.42
CA TYR A 118 -4.60 -15.46 -3.04
C TYR A 118 -5.65 -16.47 -3.50
N SER A 119 -5.18 -17.60 -4.01
CA SER A 119 -6.04 -18.69 -4.39
C SER A 119 -5.76 -19.93 -3.53
N LYS A 120 -6.75 -20.27 -2.70
CA LYS A 120 -6.70 -21.38 -1.74
C LYS A 120 -6.50 -22.73 -2.43
N SER A 121 -7.14 -22.92 -3.56
CA SER A 121 -7.16 -24.19 -4.31
C SER A 121 -5.82 -24.57 -4.94
N ALA A 122 -4.94 -23.60 -5.27
CA ALA A 122 -3.56 -23.90 -5.69
C ALA A 122 -2.51 -23.59 -4.61
N ASP A 123 -2.94 -23.04 -3.47
CA ASP A 123 -2.05 -22.48 -2.45
C ASP A 123 -0.98 -21.55 -3.05
N LYS A 124 -1.43 -20.55 -3.81
CA LYS A 124 -0.58 -19.57 -4.49
C LYS A 124 -1.23 -18.19 -4.46
N HIS A 125 -0.44 -17.13 -4.51
CA HIS A 125 -0.92 -15.76 -4.70
C HIS A 125 -0.25 -15.09 -5.90
N LEU A 126 -0.94 -14.12 -6.49
CA LEU A 126 -0.41 -13.32 -7.59
C LEU A 126 0.13 -12.00 -7.02
N LEU A 127 1.43 -11.92 -6.73
CA LEU A 127 2.03 -10.69 -6.25
C LEU A 127 2.18 -9.70 -7.40
N ALA A 128 1.39 -8.63 -7.39
CA ALA A 128 1.47 -7.52 -8.33
C ALA A 128 1.92 -6.25 -7.62
N ARG A 129 3.05 -5.69 -8.08
CA ARG A 129 3.60 -4.42 -7.62
C ARG A 129 3.61 -3.44 -8.78
N LEU A 130 2.97 -2.30 -8.59
CA LEU A 130 2.91 -1.22 -9.56
C LEU A 130 3.47 0.05 -8.93
N ASP A 131 4.62 0.50 -9.41
CA ASP A 131 5.25 1.77 -9.08
C ASP A 131 4.92 2.76 -10.21
N PHE A 132 4.27 3.88 -9.91
CA PHE A 132 3.73 4.77 -10.94
C PHE A 132 3.77 6.25 -10.54
N SER A 133 3.85 7.13 -11.53
CA SER A 133 3.81 8.59 -11.29
C SER A 133 2.45 9.05 -10.74
N ALA A 134 2.42 10.08 -9.90
CA ALA A 134 1.19 10.67 -9.34
C ALA A 134 0.15 11.11 -10.41
N ASN A 135 0.61 11.37 -11.64
CA ASN A 135 -0.25 11.76 -12.77
C ASN A 135 -0.83 10.55 -13.54
N THR A 136 -0.69 9.33 -13.03
CA THR A 136 -1.19 8.12 -13.68
C THR A 136 -2.72 8.14 -13.74
N PRO A 137 -3.35 7.88 -14.91
CA PRO A 137 -4.80 7.92 -15.04
C PRO A 137 -5.51 6.97 -14.06
N THR A 138 -6.55 7.46 -13.39
CA THR A 138 -7.32 6.65 -12.44
C THR A 138 -8.00 5.45 -13.10
N ASP A 139 -8.48 5.59 -14.35
CA ASP A 139 -9.07 4.48 -15.10
C ASP A 139 -8.09 3.33 -15.31
N PHE A 140 -6.84 3.64 -15.68
CA PHE A 140 -5.78 2.65 -15.79
C PHE A 140 -5.57 1.90 -14.46
N LYS A 141 -5.50 2.62 -13.33
CA LYS A 141 -5.32 2.00 -12.00
C LYS A 141 -6.49 1.07 -11.66
N ASN A 142 -7.71 1.48 -11.96
CA ASN A 142 -8.91 0.68 -11.67
C ASN A 142 -8.97 -0.57 -12.54
N ARG A 143 -8.70 -0.45 -13.85
CA ARG A 143 -8.64 -1.59 -14.78
C ARG A 143 -7.53 -2.56 -14.39
N PHE A 144 -6.36 -2.04 -14.01
CA PHE A 144 -5.26 -2.86 -13.50
C PHE A 144 -5.68 -3.66 -12.26
N LYS A 145 -6.27 -3.01 -11.24
CA LYS A 145 -6.78 -3.69 -10.04
C LYS A 145 -7.80 -4.77 -10.40
N SER A 146 -8.76 -4.44 -11.27
CA SER A 146 -9.80 -5.38 -11.70
C SER A 146 -9.23 -6.60 -12.42
N ILE A 147 -8.24 -6.44 -13.30
CA ILE A 147 -7.62 -7.57 -14.00
C ILE A 147 -6.89 -8.47 -13.00
N ILE A 148 -6.07 -7.89 -12.10
CA ILE A 148 -5.32 -8.66 -11.10
C ILE A 148 -6.26 -9.45 -10.18
N GLN A 149 -7.33 -8.81 -9.68
CA GLN A 149 -8.34 -9.46 -8.86
C GLN A 149 -9.14 -10.52 -9.63
N GLY A 150 -9.34 -10.33 -10.94
CA GLY A 150 -10.03 -11.29 -11.79
C GLY A 150 -9.25 -12.58 -12.08
N VAL A 151 -7.91 -12.56 -11.99
CA VAL A 151 -7.09 -13.78 -12.19
C VAL A 151 -7.33 -14.79 -11.08
N PHE A 152 -7.47 -14.32 -9.84
CA PHE A 152 -7.84 -15.14 -8.70
C PHE A 152 -9.06 -14.52 -8.04
N PRO A 153 -10.27 -14.81 -8.56
CA PRO A 153 -11.48 -14.37 -7.88
C PRO A 153 -11.38 -14.91 -6.45
N GLU A 154 -11.60 -14.02 -5.47
CA GLU A 154 -11.75 -14.45 -4.09
C GLU A 154 -12.80 -15.56 -4.11
N GLU A 155 -12.41 -16.78 -3.73
CA GLU A 155 -13.38 -17.84 -3.50
C GLU A 155 -14.32 -17.23 -2.47
N GLU A 156 -15.53 -16.86 -2.93
CA GLU A 156 -16.60 -16.27 -2.14
C GLU A 156 -16.67 -17.11 -0.88
N THR A 157 -16.08 -16.59 0.20
CA THR A 157 -15.96 -17.32 1.45
C THR A 157 -17.39 -17.58 1.83
N ALA A 158 -17.84 -18.82 1.64
CA ALA A 158 -19.19 -19.24 1.99
C ALA A 158 -19.48 -18.61 3.35
N PRO A 159 -20.56 -17.80 3.44
CA PRO A 159 -20.74 -16.84 4.53
C PRO A 159 -20.37 -17.55 5.80
N GLU A 160 -19.30 -17.09 6.45
CA GLU A 160 -18.82 -17.71 7.69
C GLU A 160 -20.06 -17.83 8.56
N GLU A 161 -20.49 -19.07 8.80
CA GLU A 161 -21.64 -19.36 9.65
C GLU A 161 -21.33 -18.65 10.94
N THR A 162 -21.99 -17.51 11.11
CA THR A 162 -21.82 -16.62 12.24
C THR A 162 -22.33 -17.44 13.39
N THR A 163 -21.40 -18.13 14.04
CA THR A 163 -21.66 -18.86 15.27
C THR A 163 -21.94 -17.75 16.25
N ALA A 164 -23.23 -17.45 16.41
CA ALA A 164 -23.72 -16.37 17.23
C ALA A 164 -23.19 -16.60 18.65
N GLU A 165 -22.14 -15.86 19.01
CA GLU A 165 -21.77 -15.72 20.41
C GLU A 165 -22.91 -14.97 21.12
N PRO A 166 -23.41 -15.49 22.24
CA PRO A 166 -24.50 -14.86 22.97
C PRO A 166 -23.99 -13.58 23.63
N ASN A 167 -24.54 -12.47 23.12
CA ASN A 167 -24.50 -11.13 23.64
C ASN A 167 -24.73 -11.10 25.17
N GLN A 168 -23.72 -10.74 25.95
CA GLN A 168 -23.87 -10.36 27.35
C GLN A 168 -23.50 -8.88 27.54
N SER A 169 -24.54 -8.15 27.95
CA SER A 169 -24.51 -7.10 28.97
C SER A 169 -23.92 -5.74 28.59
N GLU A 170 -24.84 -4.90 28.15
CA GLU A 170 -24.97 -3.47 28.45
C GLU A 170 -24.30 -3.02 29.76
N SER A 171 -23.55 -1.92 29.70
CA SER A 171 -23.43 -0.99 30.83
C SER A 171 -23.26 0.43 30.31
N ASP A 172 -24.34 1.19 30.39
CA ASP A 172 -24.41 2.61 30.12
C ASP A 172 -23.48 3.41 31.04
N THR A 173 -22.77 4.40 30.49
CA THR A 173 -22.32 5.55 31.28
C THR A 173 -22.44 6.80 30.42
N GLU A 174 -23.56 7.47 30.63
CA GLU A 174 -23.91 8.81 30.21
C GLU A 174 -23.01 9.82 30.95
N LEU A 175 -22.25 10.66 30.21
CA LEU A 175 -21.60 11.84 30.79
C LEU A 175 -22.01 13.09 30.03
N THR A 176 -22.95 13.81 30.65
CA THR A 176 -23.45 15.13 30.29
C THR A 176 -22.37 16.18 30.62
N THR A 177 -22.13 17.13 29.72
CA THR A 177 -21.42 18.38 30.09
C THR A 177 -22.02 19.56 29.34
N GLY A 178 -22.71 20.42 30.07
CA GLY A 178 -23.22 21.69 29.59
C GLY A 178 -22.13 22.75 29.50
N ILE A 179 -22.23 23.62 28.49
CA ILE A 179 -21.48 24.87 28.42
C ILE A 179 -22.48 25.98 28.09
N GLU A 180 -22.51 26.97 28.97
CA GLU A 180 -23.36 28.15 28.99
C GLU A 180 -23.01 29.15 27.88
N GLU A 181 -24.04 29.85 27.39
CA GLU A 181 -23.96 31.03 26.52
C GLU A 181 -23.52 32.27 27.31
N GLY A 182 -22.63 33.07 26.70
CA GLY A 182 -22.24 34.39 27.17
C GLY A 182 -21.88 35.30 25.99
N ASP A 183 -22.52 36.47 25.96
CA ASP A 183 -22.75 37.32 24.79
C ASP A 183 -21.70 38.45 24.58
N ALA A 184 -21.56 38.83 23.30
CA ALA A 184 -21.05 40.03 22.62
C ALA A 184 -19.93 40.96 23.20
N SER A 185 -18.88 41.23 22.39
CA SER A 185 -18.65 42.55 21.74
C SER A 185 -17.46 42.56 20.73
N ALA A 186 -17.56 43.45 19.75
CA ALA A 186 -17.00 43.45 18.40
C ALA A 186 -15.51 43.83 18.23
N SER A 187 -14.81 43.23 17.25
CA SER A 187 -14.34 43.88 16.01
C SER A 187 -13.35 43.01 15.19
N LYS A 188 -13.40 43.20 13.87
CA LYS A 188 -12.48 42.76 12.79
C LYS A 188 -12.72 41.40 12.10
N LYS A 189 -13.34 41.52 10.93
CA LYS A 189 -13.69 40.49 9.94
C LYS A 189 -12.42 39.87 9.34
N VAL A 190 -11.99 38.74 9.88
CA VAL A 190 -11.02 37.82 9.26
C VAL A 190 -11.79 36.56 8.85
N SER A 191 -11.49 36.07 7.65
CA SER A 191 -12.16 34.99 6.93
C SER A 191 -12.58 33.79 7.80
N SER A 192 -13.83 33.40 7.61
CA SER A 192 -14.56 32.28 8.20
C SER A 192 -13.71 31.06 8.59
N GLY A 193 -13.70 30.74 9.88
CA GLY A 193 -13.04 29.58 10.46
C GLY A 193 -13.69 28.27 10.02
N ARG A 194 -12.94 27.48 9.25
CA ARG A 194 -13.08 26.02 9.28
C ARG A 194 -12.57 25.57 10.65
N LYS A 195 -13.38 24.84 11.42
CA LYS A 195 -12.89 24.07 12.56
C LYS A 195 -11.97 22.98 11.97
N PHE A 196 -10.66 23.12 12.19
CA PHE A 196 -9.75 22.00 11.95
C PHE A 196 -10.03 20.99 13.05
N ASP A 197 -10.45 19.79 12.68
CA ASP A 197 -10.40 18.68 13.63
C ASP A 197 -8.95 18.54 14.08
N THR A 198 -8.74 18.38 15.38
CA THR A 198 -7.40 18.25 15.98
C THR A 198 -6.61 17.08 15.41
N GLY A 199 -7.25 16.15 14.69
CA GLY A 199 -6.60 15.05 13.97
C GLY A 199 -5.89 15.42 12.66
N ASP A 200 -6.15 16.61 12.09
CA ASP A 200 -5.57 17.04 10.79
C ASP A 200 -4.35 17.94 10.92
N LEU A 201 -3.98 18.29 12.14
CA LEU A 201 -2.79 19.07 12.42
C LEU A 201 -1.65 18.07 12.64
N PHE A 202 -0.60 18.10 11.82
CA PHE A 202 0.65 17.35 12.03
C PHE A 202 1.43 17.81 13.28
N LEU A 203 0.71 18.15 14.35
CA LEU A 203 1.18 18.76 15.58
C LEU A 203 0.64 17.93 16.75
N TRP A 204 1.55 17.29 17.48
CA TRP A 204 1.25 16.55 18.69
C TRP A 204 1.52 17.43 19.90
N LYS A 205 0.69 17.27 20.95
CA LYS A 205 0.87 17.94 22.24
C LYS A 205 1.00 16.88 23.33
N ALA A 206 2.06 16.98 24.12
CA ALA A 206 2.26 16.20 25.34
C ALA A 206 2.34 17.14 26.54
N THR A 207 1.79 16.71 27.68
CA THR A 207 1.78 17.51 28.92
C THR A 207 2.24 16.67 30.11
N ARG A 208 3.09 17.24 30.96
CA ARG A 208 3.51 16.64 32.23
C ARG A 208 3.55 17.71 33.32
N GLY A 209 2.54 17.74 34.19
CA GLY A 209 2.37 18.84 35.13
C GLY A 209 2.16 20.14 34.35
N ASP A 210 2.99 21.15 34.62
CA ASP A 210 2.96 22.44 33.93
C ASP A 210 3.78 22.46 32.62
N ASP A 211 4.57 21.40 32.37
CA ASP A 211 5.38 21.31 31.16
C ASP A 211 4.52 20.88 29.97
N VAL A 212 4.63 21.62 28.87
CA VAL A 212 3.95 21.34 27.60
C VAL A 212 4.99 21.22 26.49
N VAL A 213 4.96 20.10 25.78
CA VAL A 213 5.79 19.87 24.58
C VAL A 213 4.88 19.78 23.37
N TYR A 214 5.19 20.60 22.37
CA TYR A 214 4.57 20.51 21.04
C TYR A 214 5.60 19.90 20.08
N LEU A 215 5.23 18.82 19.40
CA LEU A 215 6.02 18.22 18.33
C LEU A 215 5.31 18.51 17.01
N LEU A 216 5.95 19.28 16.14
CA LEU A 216 5.49 19.45 14.76
C LEU A 216 6.22 18.44 13.87
N GLY A 217 5.48 17.58 13.20
CA GLY A 217 6.05 16.61 12.27
C GLY A 217 6.62 17.27 11.03
N THR A 218 7.46 16.54 10.30
CA THR A 218 7.99 17.00 9.02
C THR A 218 6.85 17.21 8.01
N ILE A 219 6.79 18.41 7.45
CA ILE A 219 5.82 18.75 6.41
C ILE A 219 6.53 18.62 5.06
N HIS A 220 6.42 17.47 4.42
CA HIS A 220 7.01 17.23 3.09
C HIS A 220 6.18 17.86 1.96
N VAL A 221 4.85 17.89 2.11
CA VAL A 221 3.92 18.46 1.13
C VAL A 221 2.83 19.25 1.87
N ALA A 222 2.82 20.56 1.69
CA ALA A 222 1.75 21.42 2.20
C ALA A 222 0.60 21.51 1.17
N LYS A 223 -0.64 21.27 1.61
CA LYS A 223 -1.83 21.53 0.78
C LYS A 223 -2.01 23.03 0.54
N LYS A 224 -2.73 23.42 -0.52
CA LYS A 224 -2.94 24.85 -0.87
C LYS A 224 -3.61 25.65 0.26
N ASP A 225 -4.43 24.99 1.08
CA ASP A 225 -5.09 25.59 2.24
C ASP A 225 -4.27 25.53 3.53
N PHE A 226 -3.03 25.02 3.48
CA PHE A 226 -2.07 25.13 4.57
C PHE A 226 -1.55 26.56 4.75
N HIS A 227 -1.76 27.46 3.78
CA HIS A 227 -1.45 28.88 3.91
C HIS A 227 -2.73 29.73 3.98
N PRO A 228 -2.90 30.59 5.01
CA PRO A 228 -1.98 30.82 6.12
C PRO A 228 -1.87 29.61 7.06
N MET A 229 -0.72 29.48 7.73
CA MET A 229 -0.44 28.36 8.63
C MET A 229 -1.59 28.13 9.62
N PRO A 230 -1.99 26.86 9.87
CA PRO A 230 -3.08 26.57 10.80
C PRO A 230 -2.87 27.23 12.16
N GLN A 231 -3.94 27.84 12.69
CA GLN A 231 -3.87 28.63 13.92
C GLN A 231 -3.39 27.83 15.14
N GLY A 232 -3.66 26.52 15.20
CA GLY A 232 -3.14 25.65 16.26
C GLY A 232 -1.61 25.60 16.30
N ILE A 233 -0.97 25.52 15.13
CA ILE A 233 0.50 25.55 15.01
C ILE A 233 1.02 26.93 15.39
N LEU A 234 0.44 28.00 14.84
CA LEU A 234 0.84 29.38 15.16
C LEU A 234 0.70 29.68 16.66
N LYS A 235 -0.36 29.20 17.30
CA LYS A 235 -0.59 29.34 18.75
C LYS A 235 0.47 28.59 19.53
N ALA A 236 0.75 27.33 19.18
CA ALA A 236 1.80 26.53 19.83
C ALA A 236 3.17 27.21 19.73
N PHE A 237 3.54 27.73 18.56
CA PHE A 237 4.78 28.50 18.39
C PHE A 237 4.82 29.75 19.26
N LYS A 238 3.70 30.48 19.35
CA LYS A 238 3.61 31.71 20.14
C LYS A 238 3.66 31.47 21.65
N GLU A 239 3.09 30.36 22.11
CA GLU A 239 3.05 29.98 23.53
C GLU A 239 4.34 29.29 24.00
N SER A 240 5.16 28.77 23.07
CA SER A 240 6.39 28.07 23.41
C SER A 240 7.50 29.04 23.84
N ASN A 241 8.13 28.75 24.98
CA ASN A 241 9.27 29.53 25.48
C ASN A 241 10.58 29.18 24.75
N HIS A 242 10.67 27.96 24.21
CA HIS A 242 11.85 27.44 23.52
C HIS A 242 11.43 26.82 22.19
N LEU A 243 12.27 26.99 21.18
CA LEU A 243 12.12 26.34 19.88
C LEU A 243 13.34 25.44 19.66
N LEU A 244 13.10 24.15 19.48
CA LEU A 244 14.12 23.19 19.07
C LEU A 244 13.90 22.85 17.61
N VAL A 245 14.98 22.84 16.84
CA VAL A 245 14.96 22.51 15.41
C VAL A 245 15.93 21.37 15.20
N GLU A 246 15.47 20.30 14.56
CA GLU A 246 16.33 19.23 14.07
C GLU A 246 17.10 19.75 12.86
N VAL A 247 18.43 19.62 12.89
CA VAL A 247 19.33 20.01 11.80
C VAL A 247 20.11 18.76 11.40
N ASP A 248 19.79 18.23 10.21
CA ASP A 248 20.49 17.13 9.55
C ASP A 248 21.76 17.61 8.80
#